data_AF-A0A9Q1IC59-F1
#
_entry.id   AF-A0A9Q1IC59-F1
#
_cell.length_a   1.000
_cell.length_b   1.000
_cell.length_c   1.000
_cell.angle_alpha   90.00
_cell.angle_beta   90.00
_cell.angle_gamma   90.00
#
_symmetry.space_group_name_H-M   'P 1'
#
loop_
_entity.id
_entity.type
_entity.pdbx_description
1 polymer ?
#
loop_
_entity_poly.entity_id
_entity_poly.type
_entity_poly.pdbx_seq_one_letter_code
_entity_poly.pdbx_strand_id
1 'polypeptide(L)'
;MQLACADEMPLDTPSKHEDKSVFFPFAHPHSALDQSFKLLRSDNWENRMEGLNSIRRLAQFHPNVLTPKLHSICLVVVQEVQNLRSQVSRVAVATLGELYHHLQHAMDPELDWTSKTLLQKAGESNRSIREEVDVALRHMRHSCTPSCALKALINRGLRWAGQGGGVLAHYTFL
;
A
#
# COMPACT_ATOMS: atom_id res chain seq x y z
N MET A 1 -22.68 44.66 27.83
CA MET A 1 -23.45 43.47 27.44
C MET A 1 -22.66 42.76 26.34
N GLN A 2 -22.30 41.49 26.58
CA GLN A 2 -22.01 40.43 25.59
C GLN A 2 -20.77 40.65 24.68
N LEU A 3 -19.93 39.65 24.34
CA LEU A 3 -20.20 38.22 24.11
C LEU A 3 -18.86 37.41 24.11
N ALA A 4 -18.89 36.22 24.75
CA ALA A 4 -18.25 34.90 24.45
C ALA A 4 -16.90 34.83 23.67
N CYS A 5 -15.82 34.23 24.21
CA CYS A 5 -15.47 32.78 24.38
C CYS A 5 -14.95 32.04 23.12
N ALA A 6 -13.76 31.43 23.28
CA ALA A 6 -13.12 30.36 22.49
C ALA A 6 -12.70 30.76 21.04
N ASP A 7 -11.57 30.35 20.49
CA ASP A 7 -10.81 29.12 20.65
C ASP A 7 -9.37 29.39 20.17
N GLU A 8 -8.38 29.17 21.03
CA GLU A 8 -6.97 29.13 20.62
C GLU A 8 -6.80 27.88 19.74
N MET A 9 -6.63 28.07 18.43
CA MET A 9 -6.29 26.98 17.50
C MET A 9 -4.77 26.96 17.32
N PRO A 10 -4.03 26.00 17.91
CA PRO A 10 -2.62 25.84 17.60
C PRO A 10 -2.55 25.22 16.20
N LEU A 11 -2.03 26.01 15.27
CA LEU A 11 -1.60 25.56 13.94
C LEU A 11 -0.78 24.27 14.07
N ASP A 12 -1.20 23.28 13.30
CA ASP A 12 -0.62 21.96 13.18
C ASP A 12 0.90 21.97 13.29
N THR A 13 1.41 21.43 14.41
CA THR A 13 2.80 21.00 14.46
C THR A 13 2.99 19.98 13.33
N PRO A 14 3.96 20.16 12.41
CA PRO A 14 4.23 19.18 11.39
C PRO A 14 4.53 17.86 12.10
N SER A 15 3.67 16.86 11.87
CA SER A 15 3.82 15.53 12.42
C SER A 15 5.19 14.99 11.99
N LYS A 16 6.14 15.04 12.92
CA LYS A 16 7.46 14.45 12.78
C LYS A 16 7.27 12.94 12.72
N HIS A 17 7.27 12.36 11.54
CA HIS A 17 7.67 10.97 11.30
C HIS A 17 7.91 10.71 9.80
N GLU A 18 8.70 11.57 9.14
CA GLU A 18 9.41 11.15 7.93
C GLU A 18 10.84 10.79 8.33
N ASP A 19 11.02 9.62 8.96
CA ASP A 19 12.31 8.96 8.89
C ASP A 19 12.42 8.35 7.49
N LYS A 20 12.66 9.22 6.50
CA LYS A 20 13.06 8.85 5.15
C LYS A 20 14.43 8.24 5.27
N SER A 21 14.47 6.97 5.66
CA SER A 21 15.67 6.14 5.61
C SER A 21 16.30 6.32 4.23
N VAL A 22 17.44 7.01 4.18
CA VAL A 22 18.12 7.35 2.93
C VAL A 22 18.66 6.05 2.35
N PHE A 23 17.94 5.51 1.38
CA PHE A 23 18.34 4.32 0.66
C PHE A 23 19.15 4.71 -0.59
N PHE A 24 20.10 3.86 -0.95
CA PHE A 24 20.85 3.99 -2.20
C PHE A 24 20.31 3.00 -3.24
N PRO A 25 20.54 3.13 -4.55
CA PRO A 25 20.20 2.06 -5.47
C PRO A 25 21.05 0.80 -5.21
N PHE A 26 20.51 -0.40 -5.48
CA PHE A 26 21.30 -1.64 -5.49
C PHE A 26 22.06 -1.80 -6.81
N ALA A 27 23.31 -2.27 -6.77
CA ALA A 27 24.08 -2.62 -7.96
C ALA A 27 23.55 -3.88 -8.67
N HIS A 28 23.03 -4.84 -7.91
CA HIS A 28 22.49 -6.11 -8.42
C HIS A 28 21.09 -6.37 -7.81
N PRO A 29 20.01 -5.80 -8.37
CA PRO A 29 18.70 -5.80 -7.73
C PRO A 29 18.04 -7.19 -7.66
N HIS A 30 18.29 -8.07 -8.63
CA HIS A 30 17.79 -9.46 -8.59
C HIS A 30 18.39 -10.26 -7.43
N SER A 31 19.71 -10.18 -7.23
CA SER A 31 20.41 -10.83 -6.12
C SER A 31 19.96 -10.26 -4.76
N ALA A 32 19.75 -8.94 -4.69
CA ALA A 32 19.22 -8.29 -3.49
C ALA A 32 17.80 -8.78 -3.15
N LEU A 33 16.96 -9.01 -4.17
CA LEU A 33 15.63 -9.57 -3.96
C LEU A 33 15.70 -11.00 -3.39
N ASP A 34 16.52 -11.88 -3.98
CA ASP A 34 16.66 -13.24 -3.46
C ASP A 34 17.26 -13.27 -2.05
N GLN A 35 18.17 -12.34 -1.74
CA GLN A 35 18.70 -12.15 -0.38
C GLN A 35 17.61 -11.68 0.59
N SER A 36 16.75 -10.74 0.19
CA SER A 36 15.65 -10.28 1.04
C SER A 36 14.70 -11.42 1.42
N PHE A 37 14.39 -12.33 0.49
CA PHE A 37 13.60 -13.53 0.80
C PHE A 37 14.29 -14.48 1.78
N LYS A 38 15.62 -14.64 1.69
CA LYS A 38 16.38 -15.43 2.67
C LYS A 38 16.32 -14.80 4.06
N LEU A 39 16.47 -13.48 4.14
CA LEU A 39 16.40 -12.71 5.38
C LEU A 39 15.02 -12.78 6.04
N LEU A 40 13.94 -12.74 5.26
CA LEU A 40 12.57 -12.88 5.76
C LEU A 40 12.25 -14.27 6.32
N ARG A 41 12.95 -15.32 5.84
CA ARG A 41 12.82 -16.69 6.35
C ARG A 41 13.65 -16.97 7.61
N SER A 42 14.46 -16.01 8.04
CA SER A 42 15.28 -16.14 9.25
C SER A 42 14.43 -16.07 10.52
N ASP A 43 14.82 -16.79 11.57
CA ASP A 43 14.21 -16.68 12.90
C ASP A 43 14.63 -15.41 13.64
N ASN A 44 15.78 -14.83 13.28
CA ASN A 44 16.20 -13.53 13.80
C ASN A 44 15.31 -12.40 13.24
N TRP A 45 14.64 -11.67 14.14
CA TRP A 45 13.77 -10.54 13.82
C TRP A 45 14.50 -9.37 13.15
N GLU A 46 15.77 -9.12 13.48
CA GLU A 46 16.57 -8.06 12.84
C GLU A 46 16.79 -8.37 11.37
N ASN A 47 17.09 -9.63 11.04
CA ASN A 47 17.20 -10.08 9.67
C ASN A 47 15.88 -9.88 8.91
N ARG A 48 14.73 -10.16 9.53
CA ARG A 48 13.44 -9.89 8.89
C ARG A 48 13.23 -8.41 8.60
N MET A 49 13.58 -7.53 9.54
CA MET A 49 13.51 -6.08 9.30
C MET A 49 14.43 -5.64 8.17
N GLU A 50 15.65 -6.18 8.09
CA GLU A 50 16.58 -5.90 7.00
C GLU A 50 16.04 -6.38 5.64
N GLY A 51 15.39 -7.54 5.62
CA GLY A 51 14.67 -8.04 4.44
C GLY A 51 13.55 -7.10 3.99
N LEU A 52 12.73 -6.61 4.93
CA LEU A 52 11.66 -5.64 4.65
C LEU A 52 12.22 -4.30 4.13
N ASN A 53 13.28 -3.77 4.74
CA ASN A 53 13.93 -2.54 4.27
C ASN A 53 14.58 -2.72 2.89
N SER A 54 15.13 -3.91 2.60
CA SER A 54 15.62 -4.24 1.26
C SER A 54 14.49 -4.21 0.22
N ILE A 55 13.30 -4.72 0.56
CA ILE A 55 12.11 -4.63 -0.32
C ILE A 55 11.70 -3.17 -0.54
N ARG A 56 11.66 -2.34 0.51
CA ARG A 56 11.35 -0.90 0.39
C ARG A 56 12.30 -0.21 -0.59
N ARG A 57 13.59 -0.45 -0.42
CA ARG A 57 14.66 0.06 -1.29
C ARG A 57 14.51 -0.43 -2.73
N LEU A 58 14.16 -1.70 -2.95
CA LEU A 58 13.89 -2.23 -4.29
C LEU A 58 12.64 -1.60 -4.92
N ALA A 59 11.60 -1.31 -4.13
CA ALA A 59 10.39 -0.66 -4.62
C ALA A 59 10.69 0.75 -5.12
N GLN A 60 11.54 1.47 -4.40
CA GLN A 60 11.92 2.85 -4.73
C GLN A 60 12.77 2.95 -6.00
N PHE A 61 13.80 2.10 -6.15
CA PHE A 61 14.79 2.25 -7.23
C PHE A 61 14.63 1.25 -8.38
N HIS A 62 14.02 0.09 -8.12
CA HIS A 62 13.99 -1.06 -9.03
C HIS A 62 12.61 -1.73 -9.11
N PRO A 63 11.50 -0.99 -9.31
CA PRO A 63 10.15 -1.54 -9.27
C PRO A 63 9.92 -2.69 -10.27
N ASN A 64 10.59 -2.64 -11.43
CA ASN A 64 10.51 -3.67 -12.48
C ASN A 64 10.96 -5.06 -12.01
N VAL A 65 11.84 -5.14 -11.01
CA VAL A 65 12.34 -6.41 -10.46
C VAL A 65 11.32 -7.02 -9.48
N LEU A 66 10.49 -6.18 -8.85
CA LEU A 66 9.46 -6.61 -7.91
C LEU A 66 8.16 -7.03 -8.61
N THR A 67 7.75 -6.33 -9.67
CA THR A 67 6.51 -6.62 -10.42
C THR A 67 6.27 -8.12 -10.74
N PRO A 68 7.23 -8.90 -11.27
CA PRO A 68 7.01 -10.31 -11.59
C PRO A 68 6.85 -11.21 -10.36
N LYS A 69 7.30 -10.78 -9.19
CA LYS A 69 7.21 -11.54 -7.92
C LYS A 69 6.30 -10.85 -6.89
N LEU A 70 5.50 -9.87 -7.32
CA LEU A 70 4.77 -8.95 -6.45
C LEU A 70 3.81 -9.69 -5.52
N HIS A 71 3.05 -10.65 -6.05
CA HIS A 71 2.17 -11.50 -5.24
C HIS A 71 2.92 -12.20 -4.09
N SER A 72 4.06 -12.84 -4.39
CA SER A 72 4.89 -13.50 -3.36
C SER A 72 5.47 -12.52 -2.35
N ILE A 73 5.86 -11.32 -2.79
CA ILE A 73 6.35 -10.25 -1.90
C ILE A 73 5.23 -9.82 -0.95
N CYS A 74 4.03 -9.52 -1.48
CA CYS A 74 2.88 -9.13 -0.69
C CYS A 74 2.51 -10.19 0.34
N LEU A 75 2.53 -11.47 -0.03
CA LEU A 75 2.23 -12.57 0.90
C LEU A 75 3.16 -12.56 2.11
N VAL A 76 4.47 -12.45 1.87
CA VAL A 76 5.46 -12.44 2.95
C VAL A 76 5.35 -11.16 3.78
N VAL A 77 5.15 -10.00 3.16
CA VAL A 77 4.99 -8.73 3.89
C VAL A 77 3.74 -8.77 4.78
N VAL A 78 2.62 -9.29 4.27
CA VAL A 78 1.37 -9.39 5.03
C VAL A 78 1.50 -10.38 6.20
N GLN A 79 2.24 -11.48 6.01
CA GLN A 79 2.58 -12.37 7.12
C GLN A 79 3.35 -11.63 8.23
N GLU A 80 4.29 -10.76 7.86
CA GLU A 80 5.03 -9.95 8.82
C GLU A 80 4.21 -8.80 9.43
N VAL A 81 3.18 -8.29 8.75
CA VAL A 81 2.21 -7.32 9.33
C VAL A 81 1.51 -7.94 10.55
N GLN A 82 1.19 -9.24 10.48
CA GLN A 82 0.53 -9.95 11.59
C GLN A 82 1.51 -10.37 12.70
N ASN A 83 2.81 -10.10 12.57
CA ASN A 83 3.81 -10.48 13.56
C ASN A 83 3.50 -9.88 14.96
N LEU A 84 3.74 -10.66 16.01
CA LEU A 84 3.50 -10.28 17.41
C LEU A 84 4.48 -9.19 17.89
N ARG A 85 5.66 -9.09 17.26
CA ARG A 85 6.61 -8.02 17.55
C ARG A 85 6.18 -6.73 16.88
N SER A 86 5.79 -5.75 17.68
CA SER A 86 5.32 -4.43 17.22
C SER A 86 6.32 -3.74 16.28
N GLN A 87 7.62 -3.84 16.53
CA GLN A 87 8.67 -3.28 15.66
C GLN A 87 8.63 -3.86 14.24
N VAL A 88 8.60 -5.20 14.13
CA VAL A 88 8.60 -5.90 12.84
C VAL A 88 7.30 -5.61 12.09
N SER A 89 6.17 -5.66 12.80
CA SER A 89 4.86 -5.33 12.24
C SER A 89 4.79 -3.90 11.71
N ARG A 90 5.31 -2.91 12.47
CA ARG A 90 5.38 -1.51 12.01
C ARG A 90 6.20 -1.37 10.73
N VAL A 91 7.39 -1.98 10.67
CA VAL A 91 8.23 -1.96 9.47
C VAL A 91 7.53 -2.65 8.30
N ALA A 92 6.79 -3.74 8.53
CA ALA A 92 6.03 -4.43 7.50
C ALA A 92 4.87 -3.57 6.96
N VAL A 93 4.13 -2.88 7.83
CA VAL A 93 3.07 -1.94 7.44
C VAL A 93 3.65 -0.80 6.61
N ALA A 94 4.75 -0.18 7.07
CA ALA A 94 5.45 0.86 6.32
C ALA A 94 5.94 0.35 4.95
N THR A 95 6.46 -0.89 4.91
CA THR A 95 6.89 -1.54 3.66
C THR A 95 5.74 -1.68 2.68
N LEU A 96 4.57 -2.11 3.16
CA LEU A 96 3.38 -2.23 2.32
C LEU A 96 2.90 -0.87 1.79
N GLY A 97 2.99 0.18 2.61
CA GLY A 97 2.72 1.57 2.21
C GLY A 97 3.66 2.08 1.11
N GLU A 98 4.96 1.79 1.20
CA GLU A 98 5.94 2.15 0.16
C GLU A 98 5.69 1.39 -1.14
N LEU A 99 5.28 0.12 -1.05
CA LEU A 99 4.90 -0.66 -2.23
C LEU A 99 3.70 -0.03 -2.95
N TYR A 100 2.67 0.42 -2.21
CA TYR A 100 1.55 1.14 -2.81
C TYR A 100 1.97 2.45 -3.48
N HIS A 101 2.89 3.19 -2.85
CA HIS A 101 3.37 4.46 -3.37
C HIS A 101 4.18 4.30 -4.68
N HIS A 102 5.11 3.34 -4.71
CA HIS A 102 6.05 3.18 -5.82
C HIS A 102 5.55 2.29 -6.96
N LEU A 103 4.82 1.21 -6.66
CA LEU A 103 4.37 0.27 -7.69
C LEU A 103 2.99 0.63 -8.26
N GLN A 104 2.21 1.43 -7.53
CA GLN A 104 0.92 1.96 -7.96
C GLN A 104 0.03 0.91 -8.63
N HIS A 105 -0.19 1.04 -9.94
CA HIS A 105 -0.98 0.16 -10.78
C HIS A 105 -0.60 -1.31 -10.81
N ALA A 106 0.64 -1.66 -10.49
CA ALA A 106 1.05 -3.04 -10.39
C ALA A 106 0.51 -3.70 -9.11
N MET A 107 0.15 -2.90 -8.09
CA MET A 107 -0.42 -3.38 -6.82
C MET A 107 -1.94 -3.64 -6.88
N ASP A 108 -2.65 -3.14 -7.89
CA ASP A 108 -4.11 -3.28 -8.04
C ASP A 108 -4.66 -4.69 -7.77
N PRO A 109 -4.03 -5.79 -8.25
CA PRO A 109 -4.53 -7.16 -8.01
C PRO A 109 -4.47 -7.59 -6.55
N GLU A 110 -3.57 -7.01 -5.76
CA GLU A 110 -3.33 -7.42 -4.37
C GLU A 110 -4.08 -6.51 -3.36
N LEU A 111 -4.56 -5.34 -3.80
CA LEU A 111 -5.15 -4.30 -2.93
C LEU A 111 -6.27 -4.81 -2.02
N ASP A 112 -7.19 -5.62 -2.55
CA ASP A 112 -8.39 -6.03 -1.82
C ASP A 112 -8.04 -6.83 -0.56
N TRP A 113 -7.07 -7.75 -0.64
CA TRP A 113 -6.72 -8.60 0.49
C TRP A 113 -5.63 -7.99 1.39
N THR A 114 -4.72 -7.20 0.83
CA THR A 114 -3.70 -6.48 1.62
C THR A 114 -4.31 -5.37 2.46
N SER A 115 -5.28 -4.61 1.91
CA SER A 115 -6.01 -3.56 2.64
C SER A 115 -6.85 -4.14 3.78
N LYS A 116 -7.54 -5.27 3.53
CA LYS A 116 -8.27 -6.00 4.56
C LYS A 116 -7.38 -6.38 5.74
N THR A 117 -6.17 -6.88 5.45
CA THR A 117 -5.24 -7.29 6.51
C THR A 117 -4.71 -6.09 7.30
N LEU A 118 -4.42 -4.96 6.64
CA LEU A 118 -4.04 -3.72 7.31
C LEU A 118 -5.12 -3.22 8.27
N LEU A 119 -6.39 -3.25 7.84
CA LEU A 119 -7.53 -2.84 8.67
C LEU A 119 -7.74 -3.76 9.87
N GLN A 120 -7.62 -5.07 9.67
CA GLN A 120 -7.65 -6.04 10.78
C GLN A 120 -6.55 -5.73 11.79
N LYS A 121 -5.32 -5.51 11.32
CA LYS A 121 -4.18 -5.19 12.20
C LYS A 121 -4.39 -3.89 12.96
N ALA A 122 -4.95 -2.85 12.32
CA ALA A 122 -5.27 -1.59 12.98
C ALA A 122 -6.27 -1.78 14.13
N GLY A 123 -7.25 -2.67 13.98
CA GLY A 123 -8.22 -3.00 15.04
C GLY A 123 -7.54 -3.56 16.30
N GLU A 124 -6.58 -4.46 16.11
CA GLU A 124 -5.88 -5.17 17.19
C GLU A 124 -4.72 -4.38 17.83
N SER A 125 -4.23 -3.33 17.17
CA SER A 125 -2.94 -2.69 17.50
C SER A 125 -3.08 -1.33 18.20
N ASN A 126 -1.97 -0.89 18.79
CA ASN A 126 -1.82 0.41 19.47
C ASN A 126 -1.84 1.60 18.49
N ARG A 127 -2.02 2.81 19.04
CA ARG A 127 -2.08 4.08 18.28
C ARG A 127 -0.99 4.24 17.22
N SER A 128 0.27 3.97 17.57
CA SER A 128 1.38 4.11 16.62
C SER A 128 1.27 3.20 15.39
N ILE A 129 0.78 1.97 15.55
CA ILE A 129 0.59 1.07 14.40
C ILE A 129 -0.60 1.55 13.56
N ARG A 130 -1.67 2.04 14.19
CA ARG A 130 -2.82 2.62 13.48
C ARG A 130 -2.41 3.83 12.64
N GLU A 131 -1.51 4.66 13.14
CA GLU A 131 -0.95 5.80 12.41
C GLU A 131 -0.16 5.34 11.16
N GLU A 132 0.68 4.31 11.28
CA GLU A 132 1.40 3.73 10.12
C GLU A 132 0.43 3.10 9.10
N VAL A 133 -0.62 2.42 9.58
CA VAL A 133 -1.66 1.86 8.72
C VAL A 133 -2.39 2.97 7.96
N ASP A 134 -2.73 4.07 8.63
CA ASP A 134 -3.36 5.23 8.00
C ASP A 134 -2.46 5.84 6.91
N VAL A 135 -1.16 5.97 7.17
CA VAL A 135 -0.17 6.41 6.16
C VAL A 135 -0.18 5.46 4.95
N ALA A 136 -0.12 4.14 5.18
CA ALA A 136 -0.13 3.16 4.12
C ALA A 136 -1.43 3.19 3.28
N LEU A 137 -2.59 3.32 3.94
CA LEU A 137 -3.89 3.43 3.26
C LEU A 137 -4.02 4.76 2.51
N ARG A 138 -3.42 5.85 3.00
CA ARG A 138 -3.30 7.09 2.23
C ARG A 138 -2.46 6.88 0.97
N HIS A 139 -1.30 6.23 1.05
CA HIS A 139 -0.50 5.93 -0.15
C HIS A 139 -1.28 5.09 -1.17
N MET A 140 -2.02 4.08 -0.70
CA MET A 140 -2.94 3.28 -1.52
C MET A 140 -4.01 4.14 -2.20
N ARG A 141 -4.64 5.07 -1.49
CA ARG A 141 -5.68 5.93 -2.07
C ARG A 141 -5.11 6.77 -3.22
N HIS A 142 -3.93 7.36 -3.04
CA HIS A 142 -3.33 8.25 -4.04
C HIS A 142 -2.85 7.49 -5.28
N SER A 143 -2.48 6.20 -5.17
CA SER A 143 -2.17 5.39 -6.34
C SER A 143 -3.40 5.00 -7.18
N CYS A 144 -4.61 5.13 -6.62
CA CYS A 144 -5.86 4.71 -7.26
C CYS A 144 -6.59 5.82 -8.06
N THR A 145 -6.38 7.11 -7.81
CA THR A 145 -7.47 8.10 -8.02
C THR A 145 -7.80 8.58 -9.45
N PRO A 146 -6.95 8.50 -10.50
CA PRO A 146 -7.42 8.70 -11.88
C PRO A 146 -7.33 7.43 -12.73
N SER A 147 -6.35 6.59 -12.41
CA SER A 147 -5.91 5.52 -13.28
C SER A 147 -6.52 4.17 -12.92
N CYS A 148 -7.04 3.96 -11.69
CA CYS A 148 -8.03 2.90 -11.44
C CYS A 148 -9.39 3.25 -12.03
N ALA A 149 -9.80 4.52 -12.02
CA ALA A 149 -11.02 4.95 -12.71
C ALA A 149 -10.89 4.71 -14.23
N LEU A 150 -9.75 5.07 -14.83
CA LEU A 150 -9.45 4.78 -16.23
C LEU A 150 -9.32 3.28 -16.50
N LYS A 151 -8.61 2.49 -15.68
CA LYS A 151 -8.53 1.04 -15.84
C LYS A 151 -9.88 0.34 -15.66
N ALA A 152 -10.68 0.75 -14.67
CA ALA A 152 -12.03 0.26 -14.50
C ALA A 152 -12.89 0.65 -15.69
N LEU A 153 -12.73 1.85 -16.24
CA LEU A 153 -13.42 2.29 -17.45
C LEU A 153 -12.94 1.55 -18.70
N ILE A 154 -11.65 1.26 -18.87
CA ILE A 154 -11.09 0.50 -20.00
C ILE A 154 -11.50 -0.98 -19.88
N ASN A 155 -11.32 -1.59 -18.71
CA ASN A 155 -11.72 -2.98 -18.45
C ASN A 155 -13.23 -3.18 -18.50
N ARG A 156 -14.03 -2.18 -18.09
CA ARG A 156 -15.50 -2.24 -18.19
C ARG A 156 -16.02 -1.75 -19.55
N GLY A 157 -15.29 -0.89 -20.27
CA GLY A 157 -15.67 -0.36 -21.59
C GLY A 157 -15.62 -1.42 -22.68
N LEU A 158 -14.68 -2.38 -22.58
CA LEU A 158 -14.63 -3.56 -23.44
C LEU A 158 -15.80 -4.55 -23.21
N ARG A 159 -16.53 -4.44 -22.08
CA ARG A 159 -17.71 -5.28 -21.80
C ARG A 159 -18.99 -4.74 -22.45
N TRP A 160 -19.07 -3.45 -22.73
CA TRP A 160 -20.27 -2.83 -23.32
C TRP A 160 -20.27 -2.81 -24.85
N ALA A 161 -19.10 -2.91 -25.49
CA ALA A 161 -18.99 -3.02 -26.94
C ALA A 161 -19.42 -4.40 -27.50
N GLY A 162 -19.76 -5.37 -26.63
CA GLY A 162 -20.22 -6.71 -27.02
C GLY A 162 -21.69 -7.02 -26.71
N GLN A 163 -22.45 -6.08 -26.12
CA GLN A 163 -23.86 -6.29 -25.77
C GLN A 163 -24.74 -5.15 -26.33
N GLY A 164 -24.53 -4.81 -27.60
CA GLY A 164 -25.45 -3.98 -28.38
C GLY A 164 -26.24 -4.85 -29.35
N GLY A 165 -27.24 -5.57 -28.86
CA GLY A 165 -28.11 -6.39 -29.69
C GLY A 165 -29.49 -6.57 -29.08
N GLY A 166 -30.43 -5.70 -29.47
CA GLY A 166 -31.87 -5.74 -29.14
C GLY A 166 -32.15 -5.51 -27.65
N VAL A 167 -33.15 -4.78 -27.19
CA VAL A 167 -34.46 -4.42 -27.72
C VAL A 167 -34.91 -3.29 -26.81
N LEU A 168 -35.17 -2.09 -27.31
CA LEU A 168 -36.15 -1.14 -26.75
C LEU A 168 -36.61 -0.22 -27.89
N ALA A 169 -37.25 -0.83 -28.88
CA ALA A 169 -38.34 -0.17 -29.61
C ALA A 169 -39.59 -0.25 -28.72
N HIS A 170 -40.46 0.75 -28.82
CA HIS A 170 -41.65 1.02 -28.02
C HIS A 170 -41.38 1.61 -26.63
N TYR A 171 -41.41 2.94 -26.53
CA TYR A 171 -42.62 3.66 -26.11
C TYR A 171 -42.39 5.17 -26.32
N THR A 172 -42.82 5.67 -27.47
CA THR A 172 -43.05 7.10 -27.72
C THR A 172 -44.34 7.19 -28.52
N PHE A 173 -45.46 7.33 -27.83
CA PHE A 173 -46.65 8.08 -28.26
C PHE A 173 -47.71 7.97 -27.16
N LEU A 174 -47.70 8.95 -26.25
CA LEU A 174 -48.84 9.76 -25.79
C LEU A 174 -48.33 10.72 -24.71
#